data_AF-A0A6A0GUQ6-F1
#
_entry.id   AF-A0A6A0GUQ6-F1
#
_cell.length_a   1.000
_cell.length_b   1.000
_cell.length_c   1.000
_cell.angle_alpha   90.00
_cell.angle_beta   90.00
_cell.angle_gamma   90.00
#
_symmetry.space_group_name_H-M   'P 1'
#
loop_
_entity.id
_entity.type
_entity.pdbx_description
1 polymer ?
#
loop_
_entity_poly.entity_id
_entity_poly.type
_entity_poly.pdbx_seq_one_letter_code
_entity_poly.pdbx_strand_id
1 'polypeptide(L)'
;MLYVGAGLLTGIGSLVLMLMLLGTPQSPKNTPLRLAYLAGFGFLSGTNLGPLLQMAIIVEPTIIMEALLGTAIVFACFSLAALYSPRGKYLYLGGTLISILSTLFFLSLVNLFFSSRLLFQANLYIGLAVMCGFVVYDTQLIIEKKRLGNDDFIMHGMELFIDFMAIFKRILVILTDKEAQNKRNRRRN
;
A
#
# COMPACT_ATOMS: atom_id res chain seq x y z
N MET A 1 -11.36 -19.63 12.21
CA MET A 1 -12.48 -19.35 11.28
C MET A 1 -13.04 -17.93 11.41
N LEU A 2 -13.31 -17.41 12.63
CA LEU A 2 -13.90 -16.07 12.81
C LEU A 2 -13.07 -14.91 12.20
N TYR A 3 -11.74 -14.93 12.39
CA TYR A 3 -10.83 -13.88 11.88
C TYR A 3 -10.77 -13.79 10.35
N VAL A 4 -10.88 -14.93 9.66
CA VAL A 4 -10.84 -14.98 8.18
C VAL A 4 -12.14 -14.42 7.60
N GLY A 5 -13.29 -14.73 8.21
CA GLY A 5 -14.58 -14.17 7.82
C GLY A 5 -14.67 -12.66 8.06
N ALA A 6 -14.12 -12.18 9.19
CA ALA A 6 -14.06 -10.75 9.48
C ALA A 6 -13.14 -10.00 8.51
N GLY A 7 -11.97 -10.54 8.15
CA GLY A 7 -11.05 -9.92 7.18
C GLY A 7 -11.62 -9.83 5.76
N LEU A 8 -12.35 -10.87 5.31
CA LEU A 8 -13.05 -10.84 4.02
C LEU A 8 -14.16 -9.78 4.01
N LEU A 9 -14.94 -9.69 5.10
CA LEU A 9 -16.00 -8.70 5.23
C LEU A 9 -15.46 -7.26 5.23
N THR A 10 -14.39 -6.98 6.00
CA THR A 10 -13.78 -5.64 6.03
C THR A 10 -13.11 -5.30 4.70
N GLY A 11 -12.51 -6.28 4.01
CA GLY A 11 -11.97 -6.11 2.66
C GLY A 11 -13.03 -5.80 1.61
N ILE A 12 -14.17 -6.50 1.63
CA ILE A 12 -15.29 -6.20 0.72
C ILE A 12 -15.88 -4.83 1.07
N GLY A 13 -16.06 -4.53 2.36
CA GLY A 13 -16.57 -3.23 2.81
C GLY A 13 -15.68 -2.07 2.37
N SER A 14 -14.34 -2.21 2.46
CA SER A 14 -13.43 -1.16 1.99
C SER A 14 -13.53 -0.96 0.48
N LEU A 15 -13.64 -2.03 -0.31
CA LEU A 15 -13.87 -1.94 -1.75
C LEU A 15 -15.19 -1.23 -2.09
N VAL A 16 -16.27 -1.55 -1.37
CA VAL A 16 -17.57 -0.89 -1.56
C VAL A 16 -17.47 0.60 -1.26
N LEU A 17 -16.82 1.01 -0.16
CA LEU A 17 -16.66 2.43 0.17
C LEU A 17 -15.81 3.17 -0.87
N MET A 18 -14.77 2.54 -1.39
CA MET A 18 -13.97 3.08 -2.49
C MET A 18 -14.81 3.28 -3.77
N LEU A 19 -15.62 2.29 -4.14
CA LEU A 19 -16.53 2.39 -5.29
C LEU A 19 -17.61 3.46 -5.10
N MET A 20 -18.16 3.60 -3.89
CA MET A 20 -19.12 4.65 -3.54
C MET A 20 -18.50 6.04 -3.63
N LEU A 21 -17.25 6.20 -3.22
CA LEU A 21 -16.51 7.45 -3.36
C LEU A 21 -16.29 7.80 -4.84
N LEU A 22 -15.90 6.82 -5.67
CA LEU A 22 -15.73 6.98 -7.12
C LEU A 22 -17.05 7.34 -7.83
N GLY A 23 -18.16 6.74 -7.41
CA GLY A 23 -19.48 6.99 -7.99
C GLY A 23 -20.13 8.29 -7.56
N THR A 24 -19.62 8.97 -6.53
CA THR A 24 -20.21 10.20 -6.00
C THR A 24 -19.58 11.45 -6.63
N PRO A 25 -20.34 12.27 -7.38
CA PRO A 25 -19.80 13.44 -8.06
C PRO A 25 -19.15 14.43 -7.09
N GLN A 26 -18.07 15.07 -7.55
CA GLN A 26 -17.42 16.14 -6.81
C GLN A 26 -18.35 17.36 -6.75
N SER A 27 -18.80 17.69 -5.55
CA SER A 27 -19.65 18.85 -5.28
C SER A 27 -19.46 19.28 -3.83
N PRO A 28 -19.51 20.59 -3.51
CA PRO A 28 -19.42 21.08 -2.13
C PRO A 28 -20.43 20.42 -1.18
N LYS A 29 -21.60 20.02 -1.70
CA LYS A 29 -22.65 19.32 -0.94
C LYS A 29 -22.27 17.89 -0.58
N ASN A 30 -21.49 17.23 -1.44
CA ASN A 30 -21.10 15.82 -1.29
C ASN A 30 -19.77 15.67 -0.52
N THR A 31 -19.00 16.75 -0.35
CA THR A 31 -17.73 16.75 0.39
C THR A 31 -17.79 16.02 1.74
N PRO A 32 -18.74 16.32 2.66
CA PRO A 32 -18.78 15.61 3.95
C PRO A 32 -19.05 14.11 3.80
N LEU A 33 -19.92 13.73 2.87
CA LEU A 33 -20.23 12.32 2.59
C LEU A 33 -19.01 11.59 2.01
N ARG A 34 -18.30 12.21 1.07
CA ARG A 34 -17.09 11.66 0.46
C ARG A 34 -15.94 11.52 1.45
N LEU A 35 -15.81 12.48 2.38
CA LEU A 35 -14.88 12.36 3.51
C LEU A 35 -15.25 11.20 4.44
N ALA A 36 -16.55 10.99 4.69
CA ALA A 36 -17.01 9.84 5.48
C ALA A 36 -16.69 8.51 4.77
N TYR A 37 -16.84 8.42 3.45
CA TYR A 37 -16.42 7.25 2.68
C TYR A 37 -14.91 7.02 2.77
N LEU A 38 -14.09 8.08 2.66
CA LEU A 38 -12.63 7.97 2.82
C LEU A 38 -12.24 7.52 4.23
N ALA A 39 -12.85 8.09 5.27
CA ALA A 39 -12.60 7.71 6.66
C ALA A 39 -13.00 6.25 6.92
N GLY A 40 -14.17 5.83 6.44
CA GLY A 40 -14.62 4.44 6.53
C GLY A 40 -13.69 3.49 5.75
N PHE A 41 -13.24 3.89 4.56
CA PHE A 41 -12.28 3.12 3.77
C PHE A 41 -10.95 2.93 4.53
N GLY A 42 -10.43 4.00 5.14
CA GLY A 42 -9.23 3.96 5.96
C GLY A 42 -9.39 3.04 7.18
N PHE A 43 -10.51 3.15 7.89
CA PHE A 43 -10.82 2.32 9.05
C PHE A 43 -10.93 0.83 8.68
N LEU A 44 -11.68 0.50 7.62
CA LEU A 44 -11.82 -0.88 7.16
C LEU A 44 -10.50 -1.45 6.61
N SER A 45 -9.72 -0.63 5.92
CA SER A 45 -8.37 -1.03 5.47
C SER A 45 -7.43 -1.29 6.64
N GLY A 46 -7.48 -0.48 7.69
CA GLY A 46 -6.72 -0.67 8.92
C GLY A 46 -7.12 -1.92 9.71
N THR A 47 -8.41 -2.17 9.86
CA THR A 47 -8.91 -3.41 10.52
C THR A 47 -8.51 -4.66 9.74
N ASN A 48 -8.46 -4.60 8.40
CA ASN A 48 -8.00 -5.70 7.56
C ASN A 48 -6.49 -6.01 7.73
N LEU A 49 -5.69 -5.10 8.30
CA LEU A 49 -4.30 -5.38 8.66
C LEU A 49 -4.17 -6.28 9.89
N GLY A 50 -5.25 -6.52 10.65
CA GLY A 50 -5.24 -7.24 11.93
C GLY A 50 -4.41 -8.53 11.93
N PRO A 51 -4.64 -9.49 11.00
CA PRO A 51 -3.86 -10.72 10.94
C PRO A 51 -2.37 -10.49 10.71
N LEU A 52 -2.00 -9.51 9.86
CA LEU A 52 -0.60 -9.20 9.58
C LEU A 52 0.08 -8.55 10.79
N LEU A 53 -0.61 -7.65 11.49
CA LEU A 53 -0.12 -7.04 12.73
C LEU A 53 0.05 -8.08 13.84
N GLN A 54 -0.87 -9.03 13.96
CA GLN A 54 -0.73 -10.14 14.92
C GLN A 54 0.53 -10.97 14.66
N MET A 55 0.83 -11.28 13.39
CA MET A 55 2.07 -11.97 13.03
C MET A 55 3.32 -11.18 13.45
N ALA A 56 3.32 -9.87 13.24
CA ALA A 56 4.41 -9.00 13.68
C ALA A 56 4.53 -8.97 15.21
N ILE A 57 3.41 -8.85 15.94
CA ILE A 57 3.38 -8.82 17.42
C ILE A 57 3.94 -10.13 18.02
N ILE A 58 3.62 -11.28 17.43
CA ILE A 58 4.13 -12.58 17.88
C ILE A 58 5.66 -12.66 17.72
N VAL A 59 6.19 -12.03 16.66
CA VAL A 59 7.64 -11.96 16.44
C VAL A 59 8.27 -10.91 17.34
N GLU A 60 7.95 -9.64 17.17
CA GLU A 60 8.42 -8.52 17.99
C GLU A 60 7.50 -7.30 17.77
N PRO A 61 6.85 -6.74 18.81
CA PRO A 61 5.87 -5.66 18.63
C PRO A 61 6.47 -4.33 18.16
N THR A 62 7.77 -4.08 18.41
CA THR A 62 8.44 -2.84 17.98
C THR A 62 8.49 -2.69 16.46
N ILE A 63 8.44 -3.81 15.73
CA ILE A 63 8.47 -3.86 14.27
C ILE A 63 7.34 -3.03 13.65
N ILE A 64 6.17 -2.95 14.29
CA ILE A 64 5.04 -2.17 13.77
C ILE A 64 5.41 -0.68 13.66
N MET A 65 6.03 -0.15 14.72
CA MET A 65 6.44 1.25 14.75
C MET A 65 7.60 1.52 13.78
N GLU A 66 8.56 0.60 13.68
CA GLU A 66 9.64 0.68 12.70
C GLU A 66 9.13 0.68 11.26
N ALA A 67 8.17 -0.21 10.95
CA ALA A 67 7.55 -0.28 9.63
C ALA A 67 6.78 1.01 9.30
N LEU A 68 6.05 1.56 10.27
CA LEU A 68 5.30 2.80 10.08
C LEU A 68 6.23 3.99 9.82
N LEU A 69 7.27 4.16 10.64
CA LEU A 69 8.26 5.22 10.49
C LEU A 69 9.04 5.07 9.17
N GLY A 70 9.48 3.86 8.85
CA GLY A 70 10.15 3.55 7.59
C GLY A 70 9.28 3.89 6.38
N THR A 71 7.98 3.54 6.44
CA THR A 71 7.02 3.89 5.39
C THR A 71 6.85 5.39 5.27
N ALA A 72 6.69 6.12 6.37
CA ALA A 72 6.54 7.58 6.35
C ALA A 72 7.75 8.27 5.74
N ILE A 73 8.97 7.84 6.08
CA ILE A 73 10.20 8.37 5.50
C ILE A 73 10.27 8.09 4.00
N VAL A 74 10.07 6.83 3.60
CA VAL A 74 10.07 6.43 2.17
C VAL A 74 9.04 7.24 1.39
N PHE A 75 7.80 7.26 1.86
CA PHE A 75 6.70 7.96 1.22
C PHE A 75 6.99 9.46 1.07
N ALA A 76 7.48 10.12 2.14
CA ALA A 76 7.85 11.52 2.10
C ALA A 76 8.99 11.80 1.11
N CYS A 77 10.07 11.01 1.15
CA CYS A 77 11.21 11.16 0.24
C CYS A 77 10.80 11.03 -1.24
N PHE A 78 10.04 9.98 -1.59
CA PHE A 78 9.62 9.76 -2.98
C PHE A 78 8.57 10.77 -3.44
N SER A 79 7.64 11.18 -2.56
CA SER A 79 6.68 12.25 -2.87
C SER A 79 7.38 13.58 -3.09
N LEU A 80 8.40 13.93 -2.28
CA LEU A 80 9.21 15.13 -2.48
C LEU A 80 10.02 15.06 -3.78
N ALA A 81 10.65 13.91 -4.07
CA ALA A 81 11.36 13.71 -5.33
C ALA A 81 10.44 13.88 -6.55
N ALA A 82 9.20 13.41 -6.46
CA ALA A 82 8.17 13.68 -7.45
C ALA A 82 7.85 15.18 -7.52
N LEU A 83 7.57 15.86 -6.40
CA LEU A 83 7.22 17.29 -6.40
C LEU A 83 8.29 18.19 -7.02
N TYR A 84 9.58 17.90 -6.81
CA TYR A 84 10.70 18.68 -7.37
C TYR A 84 11.10 18.27 -8.79
N SER A 85 10.53 17.20 -9.33
CA SER A 85 10.87 16.73 -10.67
C SER A 85 10.22 17.60 -11.77
N PRO A 86 10.87 17.74 -12.94
CA PRO A 86 10.25 18.35 -14.12
C PRO A 86 8.88 17.73 -14.44
N ARG A 87 7.98 18.57 -14.95
CA ARG A 87 6.59 18.22 -15.27
C ARG A 87 6.51 16.94 -16.09
N GLY A 88 5.70 15.99 -15.62
CA GLY A 88 5.33 14.81 -16.39
C GLY A 88 6.46 13.79 -16.57
N LYS A 89 7.65 14.05 -16.01
CA LYS A 89 8.83 13.20 -16.19
C LYS A 89 8.57 11.76 -15.79
N TYR A 90 7.75 11.49 -14.78
CA TYR A 90 7.49 10.13 -14.30
C TYR A 90 6.19 9.52 -14.84
N LEU A 91 5.37 10.25 -15.61
CA LEU A 91 4.09 9.72 -16.12
C LEU A 91 4.28 8.57 -17.12
N TYR A 92 5.42 8.50 -17.80
CA TYR A 92 5.71 7.36 -18.69
C TYR A 92 5.91 6.03 -17.92
N LEU A 93 6.20 6.09 -16.61
CA LEU A 93 6.46 4.90 -15.79
C LEU A 93 5.20 4.07 -15.55
N GLY A 94 3.99 4.64 -15.68
CA GLY A 94 2.74 3.96 -15.35
C GLY A 94 2.60 2.60 -16.02
N GLY A 95 2.85 2.52 -17.34
CA GLY A 95 2.78 1.25 -18.08
C GLY A 95 3.81 0.21 -17.61
N THR A 96 5.02 0.66 -17.25
CA THR A 96 6.08 -0.21 -16.76
C THR A 96 5.76 -0.73 -15.36
N LEU A 97 5.33 0.15 -14.45
CA LEU A 97 4.97 -0.20 -13.07
C LEU A 97 3.81 -1.20 -13.01
N ILE A 98 2.76 -0.97 -13.80
CA ILE A 98 1.61 -1.91 -13.90
C ILE A 98 2.08 -3.26 -14.45
N SER A 99 2.92 -3.27 -15.49
CA SER A 99 3.43 -4.52 -16.07
C SER A 99 4.23 -5.35 -15.07
N ILE A 100 5.12 -4.71 -14.29
CA ILE A 100 5.88 -5.39 -13.24
C ILE A 100 4.94 -5.86 -12.13
N LEU A 101 3.97 -5.03 -11.70
CA LEU A 101 2.99 -5.42 -10.68
C LEU A 101 2.17 -6.64 -11.11
N SER A 102 1.69 -6.67 -12.36
CA SER A 102 0.99 -7.83 -12.93
C SER A 102 1.88 -9.07 -12.96
N THR A 103 3.16 -8.92 -13.33
CA THR A 103 4.12 -10.02 -13.30
C THR A 103 4.33 -10.55 -11.88
N LEU A 104 4.47 -9.67 -10.88
CA LEU A 104 4.58 -10.04 -9.48
C LEU A 104 3.32 -10.75 -8.97
N PHE A 105 2.15 -10.35 -9.45
CA PHE A 105 0.89 -11.03 -9.15
C PHE A 105 0.90 -12.47 -9.68
N PHE A 106 1.27 -12.69 -10.94
CA PHE A 106 1.40 -14.04 -11.50
C PHE A 106 2.46 -14.87 -10.78
N LEU A 107 3.61 -14.28 -10.43
CA LEU A 107 4.64 -14.95 -9.64
C LEU A 107 4.13 -15.36 -8.26
N SER A 108 3.26 -14.56 -7.63
CA SER A 108 2.62 -14.91 -6.36
C SER A 108 1.68 -16.12 -6.51
N LEU A 109 0.92 -16.20 -7.61
CA LEU A 109 0.07 -17.35 -7.92
C LEU A 109 0.91 -18.63 -8.14
N VAL A 110 2.00 -18.53 -8.91
CA VAL A 110 2.93 -19.65 -9.10
C VAL A 110 3.52 -20.07 -7.76
N ASN A 111 3.94 -19.12 -6.93
CA ASN A 111 4.53 -19.42 -5.63
C ASN A 111 3.56 -20.11 -4.66
N LEU A 112 2.24 -20.00 -4.87
CA LEU A 112 1.24 -20.76 -4.09
C LEU A 112 1.42 -22.28 -4.26
N PHE A 113 1.81 -22.74 -5.46
CA PHE A 113 2.00 -24.16 -5.76
C PHE A 113 3.40 -24.67 -5.42
N PHE A 114 4.42 -23.83 -5.62
CA PHE A 114 5.83 -24.23 -5.45
C PHE A 114 6.41 -23.89 -4.07
N SER A 115 5.80 -22.97 -3.32
CA SER A 115 6.22 -22.54 -1.97
C SER A 115 7.71 -22.21 -1.86
N SER A 116 8.24 -21.48 -2.86
CA SER A 116 9.66 -21.14 -2.95
C SER A 116 9.99 -19.89 -2.12
N ARG A 117 10.97 -20.02 -1.23
CA ARG A 117 11.47 -18.90 -0.42
C ARG A 117 12.12 -17.80 -1.26
N LEU A 118 12.81 -18.17 -2.34
CA LEU A 118 13.45 -17.20 -3.24
C LEU A 118 12.40 -16.35 -3.98
N LEU A 119 11.35 -16.98 -4.50
CA LEU A 119 10.26 -16.27 -5.17
C LEU A 119 9.52 -15.34 -4.21
N PHE A 120 9.30 -15.79 -2.98
CA PHE A 120 8.70 -14.95 -1.94
C PHE A 120 9.53 -13.70 -1.64
N GLN A 121 10.85 -13.85 -1.41
CA GLN A 121 11.75 -12.72 -1.16
C GLN A 121 11.82 -11.76 -2.35
N ALA A 122 11.98 -12.30 -3.57
CA ALA A 122 11.98 -11.50 -4.79
C ALA A 122 10.68 -10.70 -4.92
N ASN A 123 9.53 -11.32 -4.67
CA ASN A 123 8.24 -10.63 -4.73
C ASN A 123 8.14 -9.49 -3.71
N LEU A 124 8.62 -9.70 -2.49
CA LEU A 124 8.61 -8.68 -1.44
C LEU A 124 9.46 -7.47 -1.80
N TYR A 125 10.74 -7.67 -2.14
CA TYR A 125 11.69 -6.58 -2.40
C TYR A 125 11.42 -5.88 -3.73
N ILE A 126 11.20 -6.63 -4.82
CA ILE A 126 10.88 -6.03 -6.12
C ILE A 126 9.56 -5.26 -6.01
N GLY A 127 8.55 -5.86 -5.37
CA GLY A 127 7.28 -5.18 -5.22
C GLY A 127 7.35 -3.98 -4.28
N LEU A 128 8.25 -3.94 -3.30
CA LEU A 128 8.50 -2.73 -2.51
C LEU A 128 9.05 -1.62 -3.40
N ALA A 129 10.04 -1.92 -4.24
CA ALA A 129 10.58 -0.96 -5.20
C ALA A 129 9.51 -0.44 -6.18
N VAL A 130 8.62 -1.33 -6.65
CA VAL A 130 7.48 -0.95 -7.50
C VAL A 130 6.51 -0.02 -6.76
N MET A 131 6.19 -0.29 -5.49
CA MET A 131 5.31 0.60 -4.71
C MET A 131 5.96 1.98 -4.47
N CYS A 132 7.28 2.05 -4.26
CA CYS A 132 7.99 3.33 -4.23
C CYS A 132 7.88 4.07 -5.57
N GLY A 133 7.93 3.33 -6.69
CA GLY A 133 7.69 3.87 -8.02
C GLY A 133 6.27 4.40 -8.20
N PHE A 134 5.26 3.71 -7.67
CA PHE A 134 3.88 4.18 -7.68
C PHE A 134 3.71 5.49 -6.91
N VAL A 135 4.33 5.65 -5.72
CA VAL A 135 4.30 6.93 -4.98
C VAL A 135 4.79 8.09 -5.86
N VAL A 136 5.88 7.89 -6.60
CA VAL A 136 6.43 8.91 -7.51
C VAL A 136 5.46 9.21 -8.66
N TYR A 137 4.92 8.15 -9.27
CA TYR A 137 4.00 8.23 -10.39
C TYR A 137 2.67 8.89 -10.00
N ASP A 138 2.03 8.46 -8.92
CA ASP A 138 0.74 8.96 -8.44
C ASP A 138 0.87 10.39 -7.93
N THR A 139 1.96 10.75 -7.25
CA THR A 139 2.23 12.14 -6.88
C THR A 139 2.32 13.04 -8.12
N GLN A 140 3.04 12.62 -9.17
CA GLN A 140 3.11 13.37 -10.43
C GLN A 140 1.77 13.41 -11.16
N LEU A 141 1.01 12.32 -11.15
CA LEU A 141 -0.30 12.24 -11.76
C LEU A 141 -1.28 13.19 -11.08
N ILE A 142 -1.25 13.28 -9.74
CA ILE A 142 -2.06 14.23 -8.97
C ILE A 142 -1.70 15.68 -9.32
N ILE A 143 -0.40 16.01 -9.41
CA ILE A 143 0.05 17.35 -9.81
C ILE A 143 -0.46 17.69 -11.22
N GLU A 144 -0.42 16.75 -12.15
CA GLU A 144 -0.90 16.95 -13.52
C GLU A 144 -2.43 17.09 -13.57
N LYS A 145 -3.18 16.21 -12.86
CA LYS A 145 -4.64 16.32 -12.69
C LYS A 145 -5.03 17.69 -12.15
N LYS A 146 -4.34 18.18 -11.11
CA LYS A 146 -4.56 19.50 -10.52
C LYS A 146 -4.32 20.64 -11.50
N ARG A 147 -3.27 20.55 -12.34
CA ARG A 147 -3.00 21.54 -13.39
C ARG A 147 -4.06 21.56 -14.49
N LEU A 148 -4.72 20.43 -14.73
CA LEU A 148 -5.85 20.31 -15.65
C LEU A 148 -7.19 20.76 -15.01
N GLY A 149 -7.17 21.31 -13.79
CA GLY A 149 -8.34 21.83 -13.09
C GLY A 149 -9.10 20.78 -12.27
N ASN A 150 -8.54 19.59 -12.07
CA ASN A 150 -9.12 18.60 -11.16
C ASN A 150 -8.73 18.91 -9.71
N ASP A 151 -9.70 19.37 -8.92
CA ASP A 151 -9.50 19.81 -7.55
C ASP A 151 -9.96 18.76 -6.52
N ASP A 152 -10.08 17.48 -6.93
CA ASP A 152 -10.59 16.39 -6.10
C ASP A 152 -9.56 15.87 -5.09
N PHE A 153 -9.26 16.69 -4.07
CA PHE A 153 -8.29 16.34 -3.03
C PHE A 153 -8.66 15.08 -2.24
N ILE A 154 -9.96 14.72 -2.18
CA ILE A 154 -10.42 13.49 -1.50
C ILE A 154 -9.97 12.28 -2.30
N MET A 155 -10.20 12.29 -3.62
CA MET A 155 -9.75 11.22 -4.51
C MET A 155 -8.22 11.11 -4.52
N HIS A 156 -7.51 12.24 -4.63
CA HIS A 156 -6.05 12.27 -4.59
C HIS A 156 -5.49 11.75 -3.26
N GLY A 157 -6.13 12.09 -2.14
CA GLY A 157 -5.76 11.56 -0.82
C GLY A 157 -5.96 10.04 -0.72
N MET A 158 -7.03 9.51 -1.32
CA MET A 158 -7.29 8.08 -1.36
C MET A 158 -6.24 7.32 -2.19
N GLU A 159 -5.88 7.84 -3.38
CA GLU A 159 -4.83 7.29 -4.25
C GLU A 159 -3.51 7.15 -3.47
N LEU A 160 -3.06 8.23 -2.85
CA LEU A 160 -1.84 8.25 -2.02
C LEU A 160 -1.91 7.35 -0.78
N PHE A 161 -3.09 7.22 -0.15
CA PHE A 161 -3.27 6.33 0.99
C PHE A 161 -3.10 4.85 0.60
N ILE A 162 -3.55 4.46 -0.59
CA ILE A 162 -3.39 3.08 -1.10
C ILE A 162 -1.89 2.75 -1.26
N ASP A 163 -1.12 3.67 -1.84
CA ASP A 163 0.33 3.54 -1.98
C ASP A 163 1.03 3.42 -0.62
N PHE A 164 0.68 4.31 0.32
CA PHE A 164 1.22 4.28 1.67
C PHE A 164 0.98 2.92 2.35
N MET A 165 -0.26 2.42 2.29
CA MET A 165 -0.64 1.13 2.86
C MET A 165 0.07 -0.04 2.17
N ALA A 166 0.31 0.05 0.86
CA ALA A 166 1.04 -0.97 0.12
C ALA A 166 2.51 -1.05 0.53
N ILE A 167 3.18 0.09 0.71
CA ILE A 167 4.56 0.15 1.24
C ILE A 167 4.59 -0.36 2.68
N PHE A 168 3.68 0.11 3.55
CA PHE A 168 3.61 -0.31 4.94
C PHE A 168 3.53 -1.83 5.09
N LYS A 169 2.59 -2.47 4.39
CA LYS A 169 2.44 -3.94 4.44
C LYS A 169 3.73 -4.65 4.03
N ARG A 170 4.41 -4.18 2.99
CA ARG A 170 5.65 -4.81 2.50
C ARG A 170 6.81 -4.65 3.49
N ILE A 171 7.02 -3.44 4.02
CA ILE A 171 8.07 -3.20 5.02
C ILE A 171 7.78 -4.02 6.29
N LEU A 172 6.53 -4.07 6.73
CA LEU A 172 6.11 -4.85 7.89
C LEU A 172 6.43 -6.35 7.74
N VAL A 173 6.12 -6.94 6.57
CA VAL A 173 6.46 -8.34 6.27
C VAL A 173 7.97 -8.54 6.24
N ILE A 174 8.73 -7.65 5.59
CA ILE A 174 10.19 -7.76 5.48
C ILE A 174 10.84 -7.73 6.87
N LEU A 175 10.47 -6.78 7.73
CA LEU A 175 11.03 -6.67 9.08
C LEU A 175 10.64 -7.88 9.94
N THR A 176 9.40 -8.34 9.83
CA THR A 176 8.89 -9.52 10.56
C THR A 176 9.64 -10.79 10.15
N ASP A 177 9.82 -11.04 8.85
CA ASP A 177 10.57 -12.20 8.35
C ASP A 177 12.06 -12.13 8.74
N LYS A 178 12.67 -10.94 8.67
CA LYS A 178 14.06 -10.74 9.08
C LYS A 178 14.27 -11.03 10.57
N GLU A 179 13.39 -10.52 11.44
CA GLU A 179 13.54 -10.73 12.89
C GLU A 179 13.23 -12.17 13.31
N ALA A 180 12.25 -12.81 12.68
CA ALA A 180 11.98 -14.23 12.88
C ALA A 180 13.20 -15.11 12.55
N GLN A 181 13.93 -14.78 11.47
CA GLN A 181 15.17 -15.46 11.10
C GLN A 181 16.30 -15.22 12.10
N ASN A 182 16.49 -13.97 12.54
CA ASN A 182 17.49 -13.63 13.56
C ASN A 182 17.27 -14.41 14.85
N LYS A 183 16.03 -14.47 15.36
CA LYS A 183 15.70 -15.25 16.56
C LYS A 183 15.97 -16.74 16.38
N ARG A 184 15.71 -17.29 15.19
CA ARG A 184 16.02 -18.71 14.87
C ARG A 184 17.53 -18.99 14.86
N ASN A 185 18.34 -18.07 14.35
CA ASN A 185 19.79 -18.23 14.29
C ASN A 185 20.42 -18.14 15.69
N ARG A 186 19.95 -17.23 16.55
CA ARG A 186 20.41 -17.12 17.95
C ARG A 186 20.12 -18.35 18.80
N ARG A 187 19.10 -19.14 18.46
CA ARG A 187 18.78 -20.41 19.15
C ARG A 187 19.64 -21.59 18.69
N ARG A 188 20.36 -21.44 17.58
CA ARG A 188 21.20 -22.50 16.99
C ARG A 188 22.68 -22.36 17.36
N ASN A 189 23.07 -21.19 17.82
CA ASN A 189 24.40 -20.88 18.35
C ASN A 189 24.36 -20.94 19.87
#